data_AF-A0A2S8VZV8-F1
#
_entry.id   AF-A0A2S8VZV8-F1
#
_cell.length_a   1.000
_cell.length_b   1.000
_cell.length_c   1.000
_cell.angle_alpha   90.00
_cell.angle_beta   90.00
_cell.angle_gamma   90.00
#
_symmetry.space_group_name_H-M   'P 1'
#
loop_
_entity.id
_entity.type
_entity.pdbx_description
1 polymer ?
#
loop_
_entity_poly.entity_id
_entity_poly.type
_entity_poly.pdbx_seq_one_letter_code
_entity_poly.pdbx_strand_id
1 'polypeptide(L)'
;MNKRMKRKTAKRVNTQRHEKLLSTIQEVFTVDTKLFLNGYFVFDMGLRSVCHFTLKETPNWIYAIWLLQNDSYVVFGEHKKLIDKFKPSRTYVSFDNHVGDFLNQVKNIEEKPKLYFVDSLTYGDALKDFSRDENGFYSGYQVIREFNEDSGCWDKISRNVELTQEEYVKQKYEEFMKDEQIHKNNVEADRKNTFEFFKKLPYQFEDIVAIGVVDRNEKGISCYPRYDIGVVVNPNMSDEEFDAFHDKVDKFITDSVYSKERKTHEHQFDLYGFYDELKDINEADYKFYKN
;
A
#
# COMPACT_ATOMS: atom_id res chain seq x y z
N MET A 1 -23.21 -1.39 35.29
CA MET A 1 -21.77 -1.20 34.98
C MET A 1 -21.59 -0.05 33.98
N ASN A 2 -20.84 0.99 34.35
CA ASN A 2 -20.60 2.20 33.53
C ASN A 2 -20.00 1.84 32.14
N LYS A 3 -20.51 2.45 31.06
CA LYS A 3 -20.05 2.25 29.66
C LYS A 3 -18.53 2.42 29.51
N ARG A 4 -17.95 3.36 30.26
CA ARG A 4 -16.49 3.58 30.33
C ARG A 4 -15.75 2.36 30.87
N MET A 5 -16.28 1.74 31.93
CA MET A 5 -15.69 0.53 32.51
C MET A 5 -15.80 -0.66 31.58
N LYS A 6 -16.96 -0.87 30.92
CA LYS A 6 -17.14 -1.90 29.89
C LYS A 6 -16.08 -1.81 28.78
N ARG A 7 -15.83 -0.60 28.27
CA ARG A 7 -14.81 -0.35 27.23
C ARG A 7 -13.39 -0.63 27.72
N LYS A 8 -13.06 -0.23 28.96
CA LYS A 8 -11.74 -0.49 29.56
C LYS A 8 -11.49 -2.00 29.74
N THR A 9 -12.50 -2.73 30.22
CA THR A 9 -12.43 -4.19 30.38
C THR A 9 -12.24 -4.88 29.04
N ALA A 10 -13.06 -4.55 28.02
CA ALA A 10 -12.94 -5.15 26.69
C ALA A 10 -11.54 -4.94 26.07
N LYS A 11 -11.00 -3.72 26.15
CA LYS A 11 -9.62 -3.42 25.70
C LYS A 11 -8.59 -4.30 26.40
N ARG A 12 -8.70 -4.45 27.73
CA ARG A 12 -7.75 -5.26 28.52
C ARG A 12 -7.83 -6.73 28.15
N VAL A 13 -9.03 -7.28 28.06
CA VAL A 13 -9.26 -8.70 27.71
C VAL A 13 -8.70 -9.01 26.32
N ASN A 14 -9.02 -8.19 25.32
CA ASN A 14 -8.52 -8.42 23.95
C ASN A 14 -7.00 -8.26 23.86
N THR A 15 -6.41 -7.26 24.54
CA THR A 15 -4.95 -7.15 24.62
C THR A 15 -4.33 -8.40 25.24
N GLN A 16 -4.88 -8.93 26.34
CA GLN A 16 -4.36 -10.17 26.96
C GLN A 16 -4.47 -11.38 26.03
N ARG A 17 -5.56 -11.50 25.28
CA ARG A 17 -5.73 -12.57 24.28
C ARG A 17 -4.68 -12.48 23.18
N HIS A 18 -4.43 -11.30 22.63
CA HIS A 18 -3.37 -11.09 21.65
C HIS A 18 -1.99 -11.41 22.21
N GLU A 19 -1.66 -10.90 23.39
CA GLU A 19 -0.35 -11.15 24.01
C GLU A 19 -0.11 -12.64 24.25
N LYS A 20 -1.14 -13.42 24.61
CA LYS A 20 -1.03 -14.87 24.74
C LYS A 20 -0.72 -15.56 23.40
N LEU A 21 -1.33 -15.13 22.31
CA LEU A 21 -1.06 -15.70 20.98
C LEU A 21 0.32 -15.26 20.46
N LEU A 22 0.68 -13.99 20.68
CA LEU A 22 1.99 -13.46 20.35
C LEU A 22 3.10 -14.15 21.14
N SER A 23 2.89 -14.50 22.41
CA SER A 23 3.92 -15.23 23.18
C SER A 23 4.25 -16.57 22.55
N THR A 24 3.25 -17.30 22.02
CA THR A 24 3.49 -18.54 21.28
C THR A 24 4.27 -18.30 19.99
N ILE A 25 4.01 -17.19 19.29
CA ILE A 25 4.80 -16.82 18.10
C ILE A 25 6.23 -16.45 18.49
N GLN A 26 6.41 -15.79 19.62
CA GLN A 26 7.71 -15.36 20.14
C GLN A 26 8.59 -16.50 20.67
N GLU A 27 8.04 -17.71 20.83
CA GLU A 27 8.83 -18.91 21.10
C GLU A 27 9.68 -19.33 19.88
N VAL A 28 9.30 -18.90 18.68
CA VAL A 28 9.95 -19.29 17.41
C VAL A 28 10.52 -18.10 16.65
N PHE A 29 9.84 -16.95 16.65
CA PHE A 29 10.20 -15.78 15.85
C PHE A 29 10.34 -14.50 16.68
N THR A 30 11.08 -13.52 16.16
CA THR A 30 11.24 -12.23 16.84
C THR A 30 10.18 -11.24 16.36
N VAL A 31 9.20 -10.93 17.21
CA VAL A 31 8.24 -9.84 16.96
C VAL A 31 8.98 -8.50 17.01
N ASP A 32 8.98 -7.80 15.88
CA ASP A 32 9.69 -6.53 15.70
C ASP A 32 8.80 -5.33 16.05
N THR A 33 7.60 -5.29 15.48
CA THR A 33 6.59 -4.28 15.80
C THR A 33 5.26 -4.94 16.13
N LYS A 34 4.43 -4.27 16.96
CA LYS A 34 3.03 -4.65 17.17
C LYS A 34 2.15 -3.43 17.43
N LEU A 35 0.93 -3.46 16.91
CA LEU A 35 -0.04 -2.37 17.01
C LEU A 35 -1.46 -2.92 17.21
N PHE A 36 -2.10 -2.52 18.30
CA PHE A 36 -3.48 -2.91 18.61
C PHE A 36 -4.49 -1.92 18.03
N LEU A 37 -5.33 -2.41 17.11
CA LEU A 37 -6.31 -1.64 16.37
C LEU A 37 -7.73 -2.12 16.70
N ASN A 38 -8.70 -1.21 16.59
CA ASN A 38 -10.11 -1.61 16.63
C ASN A 38 -10.47 -2.35 15.33
N GLY A 39 -11.55 -3.13 15.35
CA GLY A 39 -12.06 -3.81 14.16
C GLY A 39 -12.33 -2.87 12.99
N TYR A 40 -12.27 -3.42 11.77
CA TYR A 40 -12.54 -2.70 10.53
C TYR A 40 -13.95 -2.07 10.56
N PHE A 41 -14.12 -0.83 10.07
CA PHE A 41 -15.36 -0.04 10.20
C PHE A 41 -16.66 -0.77 9.72
N VAL A 42 -16.55 -1.74 8.81
CA VAL A 42 -17.67 -2.55 8.31
C VAL A 42 -18.07 -3.69 9.27
N PHE A 43 -17.15 -4.13 10.13
CA PHE A 43 -17.34 -5.17 11.13
C PHE A 43 -16.97 -4.60 12.50
N ASP A 44 -17.95 -4.08 13.26
CA ASP A 44 -17.72 -3.68 14.65
C ASP A 44 -17.44 -4.92 15.52
N MET A 45 -16.20 -5.40 15.43
CA MET A 45 -15.66 -6.56 16.14
C MET A 45 -15.14 -6.16 17.54
N GLY A 46 -15.34 -4.91 17.94
CA GLY A 46 -14.98 -4.39 19.23
C GLY A 46 -13.59 -3.76 19.31
N LEU A 47 -13.27 -3.28 20.51
CA LEU A 47 -12.06 -2.52 20.78
C LEU A 47 -10.84 -3.43 20.81
N ARG A 48 -9.75 -3.03 20.13
CA ARG A 48 -8.50 -3.81 20.06
C ARG A 48 -8.69 -5.25 19.57
N SER A 49 -9.69 -5.50 18.72
CA SER A 49 -9.95 -6.84 18.17
C SER A 49 -8.90 -7.27 17.15
N VAL A 50 -8.10 -6.34 16.63
CA VAL A 50 -7.04 -6.63 15.66
C VAL A 50 -5.67 -6.25 16.24
N CYS A 51 -4.67 -7.08 16.03
CA CYS A 51 -3.28 -6.77 16.33
C CYS A 51 -2.45 -6.95 15.06
N HIS A 52 -1.92 -5.87 14.49
CA HIS A 52 -0.92 -5.95 13.42
C HIS A 52 0.46 -6.15 14.04
N PHE A 53 1.32 -6.94 13.41
CA PHE A 53 2.69 -7.13 13.84
C PHE A 53 3.61 -7.49 12.67
N THR A 54 4.91 -7.30 12.88
CA THR A 54 5.97 -7.72 11.96
C THR A 54 6.95 -8.64 12.66
N LEU A 55 7.62 -9.49 11.88
CA LEU A 55 8.67 -10.39 12.37
C LEU A 55 10.00 -9.99 11.74
N LYS A 56 11.12 -10.14 12.47
CA LYS A 56 12.45 -9.78 11.96
C LYS A 56 12.92 -10.71 10.84
N GLU A 57 12.51 -11.97 10.92
CA GLU A 57 12.90 -13.06 10.02
C GLU A 57 12.26 -12.90 8.63
N THR A 58 11.08 -12.26 8.58
CA THR A 58 10.34 -12.00 7.34
C THR A 58 10.01 -10.51 7.20
N PRO A 59 11.01 -9.63 7.05
CA PRO A 59 10.86 -8.17 7.22
C PRO A 59 9.97 -7.52 6.15
N ASN A 60 9.73 -8.20 5.03
CA ASN A 60 8.87 -7.71 3.95
C ASN A 60 7.40 -8.15 4.10
N TRP A 61 7.05 -8.83 5.18
CA TRP A 61 5.68 -9.27 5.47
C TRP A 61 5.07 -8.47 6.61
N ILE A 62 3.75 -8.33 6.59
CA ILE A 62 2.95 -7.85 7.71
C ILE A 62 1.98 -8.95 8.08
N TYR A 63 1.84 -9.19 9.38
CA TYR A 63 0.95 -10.18 9.94
C TYR A 63 -0.08 -9.53 10.85
N ALA A 64 -1.16 -10.24 11.11
CA ALA A 64 -2.14 -9.81 12.07
C ALA A 64 -2.89 -10.96 12.72
N ILE A 65 -3.38 -10.70 13.91
CA ILE A 65 -4.34 -11.54 14.62
C ILE A 65 -5.66 -10.77 14.67
N TRP A 66 -6.73 -11.39 14.18
CA TRP A 66 -8.09 -10.90 14.31
C TRP A 66 -8.85 -11.78 15.29
N LEU A 67 -9.18 -11.21 16.46
CA LEU A 67 -10.02 -11.89 17.45
C LEU A 67 -11.48 -11.84 17.02
N LEU A 68 -12.11 -13.01 17.04
CA LEU A 68 -13.51 -13.23 16.75
C LEU A 68 -14.28 -13.53 18.06
N GLN A 69 -15.57 -13.82 17.93
CA GLN A 69 -16.43 -14.23 19.04
C GLN A 69 -16.06 -15.64 19.54
N ASN A 70 -16.51 -16.00 20.74
CA ASN A 70 -16.32 -17.34 21.33
C ASN A 70 -14.87 -17.81 21.41
N ASP A 71 -13.97 -16.91 21.82
CA ASP A 71 -12.52 -17.13 21.91
C ASP A 71 -11.80 -17.51 20.61
N SER A 72 -12.51 -17.56 19.47
CA SER A 72 -11.90 -17.82 18.17
C SER A 72 -11.07 -16.65 17.65
N TYR A 73 -10.16 -16.93 16.73
CA TYR A 73 -9.28 -15.96 16.10
C TYR A 73 -8.85 -16.42 14.71
N VAL A 74 -8.37 -15.47 13.90
CA VAL A 74 -7.68 -15.73 12.64
C VAL A 74 -6.30 -15.09 12.70
N VAL A 75 -5.26 -15.84 12.38
CA VAL A 75 -3.92 -15.30 12.17
C VAL A 75 -3.63 -15.28 10.67
N PHE A 76 -3.23 -14.13 10.15
CA PHE A 76 -3.12 -13.91 8.72
C PHE A 76 -1.98 -12.95 8.38
N GLY A 77 -1.59 -12.88 7.11
CA GLY A 77 -0.53 -11.99 6.68
C GLY A 77 -0.28 -11.98 5.18
N GLU A 78 0.42 -10.95 4.73
CA GLU A 78 0.68 -10.69 3.33
C GLU A 78 2.02 -9.97 3.14
N HIS A 79 2.64 -10.15 1.98
CA HIS A 79 3.81 -9.41 1.58
C HIS A 79 3.44 -7.93 1.38
N LYS A 80 4.21 -7.00 1.97
CA LYS A 80 3.93 -5.55 1.98
C LYS A 80 3.57 -4.96 0.62
N LYS A 81 4.20 -5.47 -0.44
CA LYS A 81 4.01 -5.01 -1.82
C LYS A 81 2.76 -5.56 -2.52
N LEU A 82 2.13 -6.60 -1.96
CA LEU A 82 0.96 -7.27 -2.55
C LEU A 82 -0.34 -6.95 -1.79
N ILE A 83 -0.27 -6.08 -0.77
CA ILE A 83 -1.44 -5.68 0.01
C ILE A 83 -2.30 -4.71 -0.80
N ASP A 84 -3.41 -5.18 -1.34
CA ASP A 84 -4.55 -4.33 -1.73
C ASP A 84 -5.45 -4.05 -0.51
N LYS A 85 -5.90 -5.11 0.18
CA LYS A 85 -6.75 -5.04 1.38
C LYS A 85 -6.22 -5.98 2.46
N PHE A 86 -5.83 -5.42 3.60
CA PHE A 86 -5.26 -6.20 4.69
C PHE A 86 -6.34 -6.81 5.59
N LYS A 87 -6.88 -7.97 5.18
CA LYS A 87 -7.88 -8.76 5.93
C LYS A 87 -7.78 -10.25 5.57
N PRO A 88 -8.20 -11.18 6.44
CA PRO A 88 -8.03 -12.62 6.25
C PRO A 88 -8.46 -13.15 4.87
N SER A 89 -9.62 -12.71 4.38
CA SER A 89 -10.16 -13.14 3.08
C SER A 89 -9.47 -12.56 1.84
N ARG A 90 -8.42 -11.75 2.03
CA ARG A 90 -7.68 -11.06 0.97
C ARG A 90 -6.16 -11.12 1.18
N THR A 91 -5.70 -12.03 2.03
CA THR A 91 -4.29 -12.22 2.32
C THR A 91 -3.89 -13.66 2.09
N TYR A 92 -2.65 -13.86 1.64
CA TYR A 92 -2.09 -15.16 1.29
C TYR A 92 -1.97 -16.12 2.49
N VAL A 93 -1.46 -15.63 3.63
CA VAL A 93 -1.43 -16.41 4.87
C VAL A 93 -2.74 -16.18 5.60
N SER A 94 -3.49 -17.23 5.93
CA SER A 94 -4.69 -17.13 6.76
C SER A 94 -5.05 -18.47 7.40
N PHE A 95 -5.06 -18.51 8.73
CA PHE A 95 -5.37 -19.70 9.51
C PHE A 95 -6.34 -19.37 10.63
N ASP A 96 -7.47 -20.08 10.67
CA ASP A 96 -8.49 -19.96 11.70
C ASP A 96 -8.10 -20.82 12.90
N ASN A 97 -7.91 -20.23 14.08
CA ASN A 97 -7.62 -20.94 15.33
C ASN A 97 -6.37 -21.84 15.35
N HIS A 98 -5.48 -21.72 14.37
CA HIS A 98 -4.29 -22.56 14.21
C HIS A 98 -2.99 -21.75 14.13
N VAL A 99 -2.46 -21.28 15.27
CA VAL A 99 -1.12 -20.64 15.32
C VAL A 99 0.00 -21.59 14.85
N GLY A 100 -0.10 -22.90 15.11
CA GLY A 100 0.93 -23.86 14.67
C GLY A 100 1.14 -23.88 13.16
N ASP A 101 0.04 -23.90 12.39
CA ASP A 101 0.09 -23.90 10.93
C ASP A 101 0.66 -22.57 10.40
N PHE A 102 0.30 -21.46 11.05
CA PHE A 102 0.90 -20.16 10.80
C PHE A 102 2.42 -20.17 11.01
N LEU A 103 2.91 -20.75 12.10
CA LEU A 103 4.36 -20.81 12.38
C LEU A 103 5.10 -21.62 11.31
N ASN A 104 4.53 -22.76 10.89
CA ASN A 104 5.10 -23.57 9.81
C ASN A 104 5.15 -22.78 8.49
N GLN A 105 4.07 -22.06 8.16
CA GLN A 105 4.02 -21.22 6.97
C GLN A 105 5.06 -20.09 7.01
N VAL A 106 5.20 -19.39 8.14
CA VAL A 106 6.19 -18.32 8.31
C VAL A 106 7.62 -18.87 8.20
N LYS A 107 7.89 -20.05 8.77
CA LYS A 107 9.19 -20.71 8.62
C LYS A 107 9.51 -21.00 7.16
N ASN A 108 8.53 -21.48 6.40
CA ASN A 108 8.75 -21.72 4.97
C ASN A 108 8.97 -20.41 4.19
N ILE A 109 8.29 -19.32 4.56
CA ILE A 109 8.50 -17.98 4.00
C ILE A 109 9.92 -17.50 4.29
N GLU A 110 10.41 -17.69 5.52
CA GLU A 110 11.79 -17.35 5.91
C GLU A 110 12.81 -18.16 5.09
N GLU A 111 12.60 -19.47 4.95
CA GLU A 111 13.51 -20.36 4.22
C GLU A 111 13.52 -20.11 2.70
N LYS A 112 12.37 -19.73 2.12
CA LYS A 112 12.21 -19.56 0.66
C LYS A 112 11.42 -18.29 0.30
N PRO A 113 11.94 -17.09 0.60
CA PRO A 113 11.16 -15.86 0.50
C PRO A 113 10.67 -15.56 -0.92
N LYS A 114 11.48 -15.86 -1.95
CA LYS A 114 11.10 -15.63 -3.35
C LYS A 114 9.95 -16.54 -3.80
N LEU A 115 9.99 -17.82 -3.41
CA LEU A 115 8.95 -18.79 -3.75
C LEU A 115 7.61 -18.35 -3.18
N TYR A 116 7.57 -18.05 -1.88
CA TYR A 116 6.32 -17.65 -1.22
C TYR A 116 5.85 -16.25 -1.60
N PHE A 117 6.76 -15.36 -2.00
CA PHE A 117 6.38 -14.11 -2.65
C PHE A 117 5.65 -14.37 -3.97
N VAL A 118 6.24 -15.18 -4.86
CA VAL A 118 5.62 -15.49 -6.15
C VAL A 118 4.33 -16.28 -5.97
N ASP A 119 4.28 -17.21 -5.02
CA ASP A 119 3.07 -17.98 -4.73
C ASP A 119 1.92 -17.08 -4.27
N SER A 120 2.21 -16.05 -3.46
CA SER A 120 1.23 -15.01 -3.12
C SER A 120 0.81 -14.22 -4.37
N LEU A 121 1.78 -13.75 -5.16
CA LEU A 121 1.54 -12.99 -6.40
C LEU A 121 0.67 -13.76 -7.41
N THR A 122 0.80 -15.08 -7.44
CA THR A 122 0.16 -15.96 -8.44
C THR A 122 -0.95 -16.83 -7.86
N TYR A 123 -1.42 -16.52 -6.65
CA TYR A 123 -2.55 -17.19 -5.99
C TYR A 123 -2.38 -18.72 -5.84
N GLY A 124 -1.20 -19.17 -5.44
CA GLY A 124 -0.93 -20.57 -5.11
C GLY A 124 -0.36 -21.41 -6.25
N ASP A 125 -0.13 -20.82 -7.42
CA ASP A 125 0.35 -21.56 -8.59
C ASP A 125 1.82 -21.98 -8.44
N ALA A 126 2.62 -21.25 -7.65
CA ALA A 126 4.04 -21.51 -7.54
C ALA A 126 4.38 -22.73 -6.67
N LEU A 127 3.50 -23.10 -5.74
CA LEU A 127 3.66 -24.26 -4.86
C LEU A 127 2.95 -25.51 -5.34
N LYS A 128 2.03 -25.41 -6.31
CA LYS A 128 1.05 -26.47 -6.62
C LYS A 128 1.68 -27.81 -7.02
N ASP A 129 2.76 -27.78 -7.79
CA ASP A 129 3.55 -28.97 -8.18
C ASP A 129 4.98 -28.91 -7.61
N PHE A 130 5.23 -28.06 -6.60
CA PHE A 130 6.56 -27.91 -6.00
C PHE A 130 6.84 -29.02 -4.98
N SER A 131 7.10 -30.23 -5.50
CA SER A 131 7.35 -31.41 -4.69
C SER A 131 8.86 -31.63 -4.46
N ARG A 132 9.21 -32.18 -3.30
CA ARG A 132 10.59 -32.55 -2.98
C ARG A 132 10.81 -34.00 -3.41
N ASP A 133 11.80 -34.24 -4.27
CA ASP A 133 12.18 -35.59 -4.68
C ASP A 133 12.97 -36.32 -3.57
N GLU A 134 13.28 -37.59 -3.82
CA GLU A 134 13.99 -38.48 -2.89
C GLU A 134 15.40 -37.99 -2.54
N ASN A 135 16.00 -37.14 -3.39
CA ASN A 135 17.34 -36.56 -3.21
C ASN A 135 17.28 -35.18 -2.55
N GLY A 136 16.09 -34.69 -2.23
CA GLY A 136 15.87 -33.41 -1.60
C GLY A 136 15.80 -32.22 -2.55
N PHE A 137 15.87 -32.44 -3.87
CA PHE A 137 15.68 -31.42 -4.90
C PHE A 137 14.19 -31.15 -5.11
N TYR A 138 13.86 -29.91 -5.45
CA TYR A 138 12.49 -29.57 -5.80
C TYR A 138 12.28 -29.84 -7.28
N SER A 139 11.27 -30.64 -7.61
CA SER A 139 10.91 -30.99 -8.97
C SER A 139 9.43 -30.69 -9.20
N GLY A 140 9.13 -30.10 -10.36
CA GLY A 140 7.79 -29.64 -10.70
C GLY A 140 7.81 -28.78 -11.97
N TYR A 141 6.70 -28.83 -12.70
CA TYR A 141 6.47 -27.99 -13.87
C TYR A 141 5.43 -26.93 -13.53
N GLN A 142 5.53 -25.77 -14.16
CA GLN A 142 4.55 -24.71 -13.95
C GLN A 142 3.15 -25.21 -14.33
N VAL A 143 2.20 -24.99 -13.42
CA VAL A 143 0.79 -25.27 -13.68
C VAL A 143 0.18 -24.21 -14.60
N ILE A 144 -0.67 -24.66 -15.52
CA ILE A 144 -1.51 -23.80 -16.35
C ILE A 144 -2.96 -24.05 -15.91
N ARG A 145 -3.65 -22.98 -15.52
CA ARG A 145 -5.09 -23.04 -15.24
C ARG A 145 -5.87 -22.90 -16.53
N GLU A 146 -6.74 -23.86 -16.77
CA GLU A 146 -7.65 -23.91 -17.90
C GLU A 146 -9.08 -23.77 -17.40
N PHE A 147 -9.94 -23.20 -18.23
CA PHE A 147 -11.37 -23.15 -17.94
C PHE A 147 -11.93 -24.56 -18.00
N ASN A 148 -12.66 -24.94 -16.95
CA ASN A 148 -13.37 -26.19 -16.85
C ASN A 148 -14.85 -25.93 -17.09
N GLU A 149 -15.38 -26.47 -18.20
CA GLU A 149 -16.78 -26.29 -18.57
C GLU A 149 -17.74 -26.93 -17.57
N ASP A 150 -17.34 -28.01 -16.91
CA ASP A 150 -18.18 -28.75 -15.97
C ASP A 150 -18.38 -27.99 -14.65
N SER A 151 -17.32 -27.33 -14.15
CA SER A 151 -17.35 -26.57 -12.91
C SER A 151 -17.64 -25.07 -13.12
N GLY A 152 -17.56 -24.58 -14.36
CA GLY A 152 -17.69 -23.16 -14.70
C GLY A 152 -16.58 -22.29 -14.13
N CYS A 153 -15.41 -22.86 -13.81
CA CYS A 153 -14.29 -22.12 -13.22
C CYS A 153 -12.93 -22.56 -13.77
N TRP A 154 -11.88 -21.79 -13.46
CA TRP A 154 -10.50 -22.02 -13.92
C TRP A 154 -9.74 -22.96 -12.97
N ASP A 155 -10.27 -24.18 -12.80
CA ASP A 155 -9.74 -25.18 -11.87
C ASP A 155 -9.13 -26.41 -12.55
N LYS A 156 -9.29 -26.54 -13.87
CA LYS A 156 -8.59 -27.57 -14.66
C LYS A 156 -7.12 -27.20 -14.75
N ILE A 157 -6.24 -28.17 -14.49
CA ILE A 157 -4.80 -27.93 -14.43
C ILE A 157 -4.10 -28.79 -15.47
N SER A 158 -3.30 -28.14 -16.31
CA SER A 158 -2.29 -28.77 -17.16
C SER A 158 -0.89 -28.32 -16.73
N ARG A 159 0.15 -28.96 -17.27
CA ARG A 159 1.56 -28.71 -16.90
C ARG A 159 2.31 -28.18 -18.10
N ASN A 160 3.05 -27.10 -17.92
CA ASN A 160 4.02 -26.64 -18.89
C ASN A 160 5.34 -27.40 -18.70
N VAL A 161 5.51 -28.49 -19.45
CA VAL A 161 6.73 -29.33 -19.39
C VAL A 161 8.01 -28.62 -19.85
N GLU A 162 7.88 -27.44 -20.46
CA GLU A 162 9.01 -26.61 -20.91
C GLU A 162 9.49 -25.62 -19.84
N LEU A 163 8.75 -25.47 -18.74
CA LEU A 163 9.05 -24.49 -17.71
C LEU A 163 9.01 -25.14 -16.33
N THR A 164 10.17 -25.24 -15.69
CA THR A 164 10.25 -25.73 -14.31
C THR A 164 9.65 -24.71 -13.35
N GLN A 165 9.20 -25.20 -12.20
CA GLN A 165 8.63 -24.34 -11.16
C GLN A 165 9.64 -23.31 -10.62
N GLU A 166 10.92 -23.69 -10.54
CA GLU A 166 12.01 -22.80 -10.13
C GLU A 166 12.26 -21.69 -11.16
N GLU A 167 12.30 -22.03 -12.45
CA GLU A 167 12.43 -21.04 -13.52
C GLU A 167 11.24 -20.08 -13.55
N TYR A 168 10.02 -20.59 -13.37
CA TYR A 168 8.83 -19.76 -13.26
C TYR A 168 8.92 -18.77 -12.11
N VAL A 169 9.29 -19.23 -10.91
CA VAL A 169 9.46 -18.38 -9.72
C VAL A 169 10.51 -17.31 -9.99
N LYS A 170 11.64 -17.69 -10.60
CA LYS A 170 12.70 -16.74 -10.96
C LYS A 170 12.17 -15.69 -11.94
N GLN A 171 11.53 -16.10 -13.04
CA GLN A 171 11.00 -15.19 -14.06
C GLN A 171 9.98 -14.21 -13.49
N LYS A 172 9.00 -14.71 -12.71
CA LYS A 172 7.96 -13.86 -12.12
C LYS A 172 8.50 -12.89 -11.09
N TYR A 173 9.46 -13.33 -10.29
CA TYR A 173 10.14 -12.44 -9.34
C TYR A 173 10.93 -11.34 -10.07
N GLU A 174 11.68 -11.68 -11.12
CA GLU A 174 12.45 -10.72 -11.92
C GLU A 174 11.55 -9.73 -12.67
N GLU A 175 10.44 -10.20 -13.23
CA GLU A 175 9.40 -9.37 -13.86
C GLU A 175 8.86 -8.34 -12.87
N PHE A 176 8.44 -8.80 -11.68
CA PHE A 176 7.94 -7.92 -10.63
C PHE A 176 8.97 -6.87 -10.20
N MET A 177 10.23 -7.28 -9.98
CA MET A 177 11.28 -6.35 -9.57
C MET A 177 11.59 -5.30 -10.65
N LYS A 178 11.50 -5.69 -11.93
CA LYS A 178 11.66 -4.76 -13.05
C LYS A 178 10.53 -3.75 -13.09
N ASP A 179 9.29 -4.19 -12.90
CA ASP A 179 8.11 -3.31 -12.89
C ASP A 179 8.16 -2.33 -11.70
N GLU A 180 8.55 -2.80 -10.51
CA GLU A 180 8.78 -1.94 -9.34
C GLU A 180 9.85 -0.88 -9.60
N GLN A 181 10.94 -1.25 -10.29
CA GLN A 181 11.99 -0.29 -10.63
C GLN A 181 11.53 0.73 -11.67
N ILE A 182 10.73 0.30 -12.66
CA ILE A 182 10.11 1.20 -13.64
C ILE A 182 9.15 2.16 -12.94
N HIS A 183 8.29 1.67 -12.05
CA HIS A 183 7.37 2.49 -11.26
C HIS A 183 8.13 3.52 -10.45
N LYS A 184 9.16 3.11 -9.70
CA LYS A 184 10.00 4.02 -8.92
C LYS A 184 10.65 5.11 -9.77
N ASN A 185 11.21 4.75 -10.93
CA ASN A 185 11.80 5.73 -11.86
C ASN A 185 10.75 6.71 -12.39
N ASN A 186 9.54 6.23 -12.66
CA ASN A 186 8.43 7.07 -13.12
C ASN A 186 7.98 8.04 -12.02
N VAL A 187 7.87 7.58 -10.76
CA VAL A 187 7.56 8.43 -9.60
C VAL A 187 8.63 9.53 -9.43
N GLU A 188 9.91 9.17 -9.49
CA GLU A 188 11.01 10.14 -9.39
C GLU A 188 11.00 11.15 -10.54
N ALA A 189 10.71 10.70 -11.77
CA ALA A 189 10.57 11.58 -12.93
C ALA A 189 9.37 12.52 -12.80
N ASP A 190 8.20 12.01 -12.40
CA ASP A 190 6.99 12.80 -12.20
C ASP A 190 7.20 13.83 -11.08
N ARG A 191 7.91 13.47 -10.01
CA ARG A 191 8.31 14.42 -8.96
C ARG A 191 9.13 15.56 -9.54
N LYS A 192 10.15 15.24 -10.35
CA LYS A 192 11.01 16.24 -10.96
C LYS A 192 10.21 17.16 -11.88
N ASN A 193 9.38 16.60 -12.75
CA ASN A 193 8.53 17.36 -13.67
C ASN A 193 7.56 18.28 -12.90
N THR A 194 6.97 17.76 -11.80
CA THR A 194 6.07 18.52 -10.92
C THR A 194 6.76 19.70 -10.26
N PHE A 195 7.95 19.51 -9.69
CA PHE A 195 8.70 20.61 -9.08
C PHE A 195 9.25 21.61 -10.10
N GLU A 196 9.61 21.16 -11.30
CA GLU A 196 9.96 22.06 -12.40
C GLU A 196 8.76 22.89 -12.87
N PHE A 197 7.55 22.30 -12.89
CA PHE A 197 6.32 23.05 -13.13
C PHE A 197 6.12 24.14 -12.08
N PHE A 198 6.22 23.81 -10.78
CA PHE A 198 6.08 24.77 -9.68
C PHE A 198 7.07 25.94 -9.80
N LYS A 199 8.35 25.65 -10.09
CA LYS A 199 9.37 26.70 -10.27
C LYS A 199 9.06 27.64 -11.43
N LYS A 200 8.46 27.13 -12.51
CA LYS A 200 8.17 27.91 -13.72
C LYS A 200 6.86 28.68 -13.64
N LEU A 201 5.89 28.21 -12.86
CA LEU A 201 4.55 28.78 -12.79
C LEU A 201 4.53 30.30 -12.50
N PRO A 202 5.31 30.85 -11.53
CA PRO A 202 5.37 32.31 -11.32
C PRO A 202 5.86 33.11 -12.53
N TYR A 203 6.66 32.51 -13.40
CA TYR A 203 7.21 33.14 -14.60
C TYR A 203 6.31 32.97 -15.83
N GLN A 204 5.32 32.06 -15.76
CA GLN A 204 4.41 31.77 -16.87
C GLN A 204 3.31 32.83 -17.03
N PHE A 205 3.00 33.52 -15.93
CA PHE A 205 1.98 34.55 -15.87
C PHE A 205 2.58 35.80 -15.24
N GLU A 206 2.35 36.96 -15.85
CA GLU A 206 2.91 38.22 -15.37
C GLU A 206 2.42 38.55 -13.96
N ASP A 207 1.17 38.21 -13.68
CA ASP A 207 0.44 38.61 -12.48
C ASP A 207 0.70 37.74 -11.25
N ILE A 208 1.33 36.57 -11.41
CA ILE A 208 1.72 35.73 -10.28
C ILE A 208 2.98 36.31 -9.65
N VAL A 209 2.91 36.59 -8.35
CA VAL A 209 4.04 37.08 -7.54
C VAL A 209 4.78 35.91 -6.90
N ALA A 210 4.02 34.94 -6.39
CA ALA A 210 4.58 33.74 -5.76
C ALA A 210 3.57 32.60 -5.82
N ILE A 211 4.05 31.39 -5.58
CA ILE A 211 3.19 30.26 -5.28
C ILE A 211 3.64 29.59 -3.98
N GLY A 212 2.67 29.13 -3.20
CA GLY A 212 2.84 28.19 -2.11
C GLY A 212 2.35 26.81 -2.53
N VAL A 213 3.03 25.76 -2.09
CA VAL A 213 2.63 24.37 -2.33
C VAL A 213 2.56 23.62 -1.00
N VAL A 214 1.41 23.04 -0.71
CA VAL A 214 1.17 22.19 0.46
C VAL A 214 1.25 20.72 0.03
N ASP A 215 2.07 19.91 0.71
CA ASP A 215 2.14 18.46 0.51
C ASP A 215 1.12 17.76 1.41
N ARG A 216 0.03 17.27 0.81
CA ARG A 216 -1.05 16.58 1.53
C ARG A 216 -0.64 15.20 2.05
N ASN A 217 0.52 14.67 1.65
CA ASN A 217 1.03 13.42 2.18
C ASN A 217 1.70 13.61 3.54
N GLU A 218 0.88 13.84 4.57
CA GLU A 218 1.36 13.89 5.95
C GLU A 218 1.30 12.52 6.65
N LYS A 219 2.25 12.28 7.56
CA LYS A 219 2.20 11.20 8.58
C LYS A 219 2.01 9.79 8.00
N GLY A 220 2.50 9.56 6.78
CA GLY A 220 2.45 8.25 6.10
C GLY A 220 1.11 7.94 5.44
N ILE A 221 0.24 8.93 5.25
CA ILE A 221 -1.00 8.80 4.48
C ILE A 221 -0.73 9.35 3.08
N SER A 222 -0.99 8.55 2.04
CA SER A 222 -0.98 9.01 0.66
C SER A 222 -2.34 9.58 0.28
N CYS A 223 -2.36 10.82 -0.20
CA CYS A 223 -3.50 11.53 -0.75
C CYS A 223 -3.26 11.83 -2.24
N TYR A 224 -4.32 11.75 -3.04
CA TYR A 224 -4.31 12.12 -4.46
C TYR A 224 -5.48 13.07 -4.71
N PRO A 225 -5.26 14.29 -5.24
CA PRO A 225 -3.95 14.86 -5.58
C PRO A 225 -3.05 15.04 -4.36
N ARG A 226 -1.73 15.03 -4.59
CA ARG A 226 -0.74 15.12 -3.51
C ARG A 226 -0.47 16.56 -3.11
N TYR A 227 -0.39 17.47 -4.08
CA TYR A 227 0.00 18.85 -3.80
C TYR A 227 -1.14 19.83 -4.06
N ASP A 228 -1.26 20.81 -3.17
CA ASP A 228 -2.22 21.89 -3.32
C ASP A 228 -1.45 23.20 -3.57
N ILE A 229 -1.79 23.88 -4.67
CA ILE A 229 -1.12 25.11 -5.10
C ILE A 229 -1.93 26.32 -4.65
N GLY A 230 -1.33 27.16 -3.83
CA GLY A 230 -1.79 28.52 -3.56
C GLY A 230 -1.05 29.53 -4.43
N VAL A 231 -1.76 30.41 -5.12
CA VAL A 231 -1.15 31.42 -6.01
C VAL A 231 -1.31 32.80 -5.38
N VAL A 232 -0.22 33.52 -5.21
CA VAL A 232 -0.26 34.94 -4.80
C VAL A 232 -0.20 35.80 -6.05
N VAL A 233 -1.21 36.65 -6.24
CA VAL A 233 -1.34 37.53 -7.40
C VAL A 233 -1.12 38.99 -7.04
N ASN A 234 -0.89 39.81 -8.06
CA ASN A 234 -0.81 41.26 -7.89
C ASN A 234 -2.22 41.82 -7.58
N PRO A 235 -2.42 42.56 -6.47
CA PRO A 235 -3.75 42.95 -5.98
C PRO A 235 -4.47 44.05 -6.78
N ASN A 236 -3.96 44.45 -7.95
CA ASN A 236 -4.50 45.59 -8.71
C ASN A 236 -5.45 45.20 -9.86
N MET A 237 -6.00 43.98 -9.85
CA MET A 237 -7.00 43.54 -10.85
C MET A 237 -8.41 43.96 -10.45
N SER A 238 -9.26 44.24 -11.44
CA SER A 238 -10.71 44.24 -11.24
C SER A 238 -11.25 42.81 -11.09
N ASP A 239 -12.46 42.66 -10.53
CA ASP A 239 -13.10 41.35 -10.36
C ASP A 239 -13.23 40.57 -11.68
N GLU A 240 -13.56 41.26 -12.77
CA GLU A 240 -13.71 40.66 -14.11
C GLU A 240 -12.37 40.18 -14.69
N GLU A 241 -11.30 40.94 -14.45
CA GLU A 241 -9.94 40.56 -14.84
C GLU A 241 -9.43 39.38 -14.00
N PHE A 242 -9.74 39.38 -12.70
CA PHE A 242 -9.38 38.31 -11.78
C PHE A 242 -10.07 37.00 -12.16
N ASP A 243 -11.37 37.00 -12.44
CA ASP A 243 -12.12 35.79 -12.83
C ASP A 243 -11.55 35.20 -14.13
N ALA A 244 -11.29 36.06 -15.13
CA ALA A 244 -10.67 35.62 -16.39
C ALA A 244 -9.25 35.07 -16.19
N PHE A 245 -8.48 35.66 -15.27
CA PHE A 245 -7.15 35.20 -14.91
C PHE A 245 -7.19 33.86 -14.17
N HIS A 246 -8.09 33.73 -13.20
CA HIS A 246 -8.35 32.51 -12.45
C HIS A 246 -8.60 31.34 -13.40
N ASP A 247 -9.58 31.48 -14.30
CA ASP A 247 -9.95 30.41 -15.25
C ASP A 247 -8.79 30.02 -16.17
N LYS A 248 -7.99 31.00 -16.57
CA LYS A 248 -6.80 30.78 -17.41
C LYS A 248 -5.74 29.96 -16.67
N VAL A 249 -5.47 30.28 -15.42
CA VAL A 249 -4.48 29.58 -14.59
C VAL A 249 -4.98 28.19 -14.20
N ASP A 250 -6.25 28.07 -13.79
CA ASP A 250 -6.87 26.79 -13.44
C ASP A 250 -6.84 25.81 -14.61
N LYS A 251 -7.21 26.28 -15.81
CA LYS A 251 -7.11 25.47 -17.03
C LYS A 251 -5.68 25.05 -17.33
N PHE A 252 -4.70 25.96 -17.19
CA PHE A 252 -3.29 25.64 -17.43
C PHE A 252 -2.75 24.58 -16.45
N ILE A 253 -3.13 24.68 -15.18
CA ILE A 253 -2.79 23.71 -14.14
C ILE A 253 -3.43 22.36 -14.49
N THR A 254 -4.74 22.34 -14.76
CA THR A 254 -5.50 21.14 -15.12
C THR A 254 -4.90 20.43 -16.34
N ASP A 255 -4.61 21.15 -17.43
CA ASP A 255 -4.01 20.58 -18.64
C ASP A 255 -2.61 19.98 -18.35
N SER A 256 -1.87 20.55 -17.40
CA SER A 256 -0.56 20.06 -16.95
C SER A 256 -0.66 18.83 -16.04
N VAL A 257 -1.77 18.67 -15.32
CA VAL A 257 -2.08 17.48 -14.50
C VAL A 257 -2.41 16.27 -15.38
N TYR A 258 -3.09 16.49 -16.50
CA TYR A 258 -3.50 15.42 -17.41
C TYR A 258 -2.59 15.27 -18.65
N SER A 259 -1.38 15.83 -18.60
CA SER A 259 -0.43 15.74 -19.69
C SER A 259 0.07 14.31 -19.91
N LYS A 260 0.43 13.98 -21.17
CA LYS A 260 1.00 12.67 -21.53
C LYS A 260 2.39 12.42 -20.93
N GLU A 261 3.03 13.43 -20.35
CA GLU A 261 4.35 13.32 -19.73
C GLU A 261 4.29 12.63 -18.36
N ARG A 262 3.13 12.66 -17.70
CA ARG A 262 2.93 12.01 -16.40
C ARG A 262 2.69 10.52 -16.56
N LYS A 263 3.35 9.74 -15.71
CA LYS A 263 3.25 8.28 -15.74
C LYS A 263 2.58 7.68 -14.51
N THR A 264 2.44 8.46 -13.44
CA THR A 264 1.87 8.04 -12.16
C THR A 264 0.94 9.12 -11.60
N HIS A 265 0.03 8.71 -10.72
CA HIS A 265 -0.84 9.63 -9.99
C HIS A 265 -0.14 10.24 -8.75
N GLU A 266 1.08 9.81 -8.43
CA GLU A 266 1.72 10.08 -7.13
C GLU A 266 2.12 11.55 -6.88
N HIS A 267 2.23 12.32 -7.97
CA HIS A 267 2.66 13.71 -7.92
C HIS A 267 1.66 14.65 -8.60
N GLN A 268 0.38 14.24 -8.69
CA GLN A 268 -0.71 15.12 -9.11
C GLN A 268 -0.91 16.28 -8.13
N PHE A 269 -1.42 17.39 -8.65
CA PHE A 269 -1.60 18.62 -7.90
C PHE A 269 -2.81 19.39 -8.39
N ASP A 270 -3.46 20.13 -7.51
CA ASP A 270 -4.61 20.95 -7.85
C ASP A 270 -4.40 22.41 -7.41
N LEU A 271 -5.14 23.32 -8.03
CA LEU A 271 -5.23 24.70 -7.59
C LEU A 271 -6.12 24.79 -6.35
N TYR A 272 -5.56 25.29 -5.26
CA TYR A 272 -6.24 25.41 -3.97
C TYR A 272 -6.85 26.79 -3.75
N GLY A 273 -6.18 27.84 -4.22
CA GLY A 273 -6.69 29.19 -4.07
C GLY A 273 -5.76 30.28 -4.58
N PHE A 274 -6.33 31.47 -4.66
CA PHE A 274 -5.65 32.71 -4.98
C PHE A 274 -5.63 33.63 -3.76
N TYR A 275 -4.54 34.39 -3.65
CA TYR A 275 -4.28 35.25 -2.50
C TYR A 275 -3.65 36.57 -2.95
N ASP A 276 -3.86 37.61 -2.15
CA ASP A 276 -3.32 38.94 -2.43
C ASP A 276 -2.02 39.21 -1.66
N GLU A 277 -1.74 38.43 -0.61
CA GLU A 277 -0.60 38.66 0.27
C GLU A 277 0.31 37.44 0.40
N LEU A 278 1.63 37.68 0.41
CA LEU A 278 2.64 36.63 0.64
C LEU A 278 2.47 35.90 1.98
N LYS A 279 1.82 36.54 2.97
CA LYS A 279 1.59 35.92 4.28
C LYS A 279 0.66 34.72 4.19
N ASP A 280 -0.21 34.67 3.18
CA ASP A 280 -1.25 33.66 3.04
C ASP A 280 -0.68 32.31 2.60
N ILE A 281 0.54 32.31 2.04
CA ILE A 281 1.30 31.09 1.72
C ILE A 281 2.38 30.77 2.77
N ASN A 282 2.37 31.41 3.94
CA ASN A 282 3.44 31.21 4.93
C ASN A 282 3.51 29.79 5.49
N GLU A 283 2.39 29.09 5.57
CA GLU A 283 2.32 27.73 6.08
C GLU A 283 2.56 26.66 5.00
N ALA A 284 2.79 27.07 3.75
CA ALA A 284 3.10 26.14 2.67
C ALA A 284 4.47 25.46 2.86
N ASP A 285 4.53 24.17 2.54
CA ASP A 285 5.74 23.34 2.62
C ASP A 285 6.82 23.79 1.64
N TYR A 286 6.41 24.24 0.45
CA TYR A 286 7.29 24.78 -0.57
C TYR A 286 6.80 26.14 -1.06
N LYS A 287 7.72 27.06 -1.32
CA LYS A 287 7.40 28.41 -1.79
C LYS A 287 8.30 28.76 -2.96
N PHE A 288 7.70 29.30 -4.02
CA PHE A 288 8.41 29.72 -5.22
C PHE A 288 8.05 31.16 -5.52
N TYR A 289 9.05 32.03 -5.45
CA TYR A 289 8.89 33.46 -5.68
C TYR A 289 9.33 33.81 -7.09
N LYS A 290 8.64 34.76 -7.69
CA LYS A 290 9.12 35.48 -8.87
C LYS A 290 10.20 36.44 -8.40
N ASN A 291 11.45 36.17 -8.78
CA ASN A 291 12.57 37.07 -8.47
C ASN A 291 12.49 38.34 -9.30
#